data_AF-A0A1Z9TKT1-F1
#
_entry.id   AF-A0A1Z9TKT1-F1
#
_cell.length_a   1.000
_cell.length_b   1.000
_cell.length_c   1.000
_cell.angle_alpha   90.00
_cell.angle_beta   90.00
_cell.angle_gamma   90.00
#
_symmetry.space_group_name_H-M   'P 1'
#
loop_
_entity.id
_entity.type
_entity.pdbx_description
1 polymer ?
#
loop_
_entity_poly.entity_id
_entity_poly.type
_entity_poly.pdbx_seq_one_letter_code
_entity_poly.pdbx_strand_id
1 'polypeptide(L)'
;MIFLENLIEKKIGVLGLGITGSSVIASAIRCGANVVCWDDDQKKRDEAKGKGYDLVDLNLENELRALDLLLVSPGIAHLYPDTHEILKSAYRLNIEVDNDIGLFFSHYLSLDYEKFEREPKVIAITGSNGKSTVTALAGHVLSKIFNDVKTGGNIGNPVLEFNEFESGSIRLIELSSYQIERAQLLNPDVAIFLNFSPDHGSRHGGKGGYFYSKALLITDSSAEIVILNIDTNEGLFLLSRLRKTETKILALTNRKENLGLDWVISTRKRFLTEWKNGRQIFSFDIRSLVENDLMSLEENLTAVYAIARSLGVAPKKIFDLFKGFKPLPHRNQLISTIKGVKFINDSKSTNVASAEYALQMYKNIHWIAGGQPKDDDFSGISKKQGNIKKAYLIGEAGHLIKNVLDKTEAEIFFTLEDAFKLVLENIEDGDTVLFSPACASFDQYLNFEARGQHFIDLTNQFKKS
;
A
#
# COMPACT_ATOMS: atom_id res chain seq x y z
N MET A 1 -17.53 -7.02 -12.09
CA MET A 1 -17.93 -5.74 -11.52
C MET A 1 -19.17 -5.97 -10.67
N ILE A 2 -19.11 -5.50 -9.43
CA ILE A 2 -20.17 -5.65 -8.42
C ILE A 2 -21.39 -4.81 -8.80
N PHE A 3 -22.56 -5.19 -8.32
CA PHE A 3 -23.83 -4.54 -8.56
C PHE A 3 -24.27 -3.77 -7.32
N LEU A 4 -24.20 -2.45 -7.40
CA LEU A 4 -24.47 -1.52 -6.31
C LEU A 4 -25.97 -1.18 -6.28
N GLU A 5 -26.77 -2.07 -5.71
CA GLU A 5 -28.24 -1.92 -5.60
C GLU A 5 -28.66 -0.60 -4.93
N ASN A 6 -27.85 -0.11 -3.99
CA ASN A 6 -28.07 1.16 -3.29
C ASN A 6 -27.97 2.41 -4.18
N LEU A 7 -27.49 2.28 -5.43
CA LEU A 7 -27.36 3.39 -6.37
C LEU A 7 -28.49 3.46 -7.42
N ILE A 8 -29.41 2.49 -7.44
CA ILE A 8 -30.53 2.46 -8.40
C ILE A 8 -31.34 3.76 -8.29
N GLU A 9 -31.56 4.43 -9.43
CA GLU A 9 -32.33 5.68 -9.56
C GLU A 9 -31.79 6.89 -8.78
N LYS A 10 -30.63 6.77 -8.13
CA LYS A 10 -29.98 7.86 -7.38
C LYS A 10 -29.26 8.82 -8.32
N LYS A 11 -29.26 10.12 -7.99
CA LYS A 11 -28.41 11.12 -8.65
C LYS A 11 -27.05 11.17 -7.97
N ILE A 12 -26.03 10.65 -8.64
CA ILE A 12 -24.68 10.47 -8.10
C ILE A 12 -23.73 11.49 -8.75
N GLY A 13 -23.03 12.27 -7.92
CA GLY A 13 -21.94 13.09 -8.38
C GLY A 13 -20.61 12.37 -8.24
N VAL A 14 -19.74 12.41 -9.25
CA VAL A 14 -18.37 11.90 -9.16
C VAL A 14 -17.38 13.04 -9.33
N LEU A 15 -16.58 13.29 -8.28
CA LEU A 15 -15.53 14.30 -8.27
C LEU A 15 -14.15 13.65 -8.38
N GLY A 16 -13.44 13.98 -9.46
CA GLY A 16 -12.17 13.39 -9.86
C GLY A 16 -12.36 12.23 -10.83
N LEU A 17 -11.72 12.31 -12.00
CA LEU A 17 -11.95 11.47 -13.17
C LEU A 17 -10.76 10.57 -13.52
N GLY A 18 -9.90 10.27 -12.53
CA GLY A 18 -8.82 9.29 -12.66
C GLY A 18 -9.32 7.85 -12.83
N ILE A 19 -8.43 6.88 -12.61
CA ILE A 19 -8.75 5.45 -12.72
C ILE A 19 -9.92 5.07 -11.79
N THR A 20 -9.86 5.44 -10.51
CA THR A 20 -10.92 5.17 -9.53
C THR A 20 -12.24 5.87 -9.91
N GLY A 21 -12.21 7.15 -10.25
CA GLY A 21 -13.41 7.89 -10.65
C GLY A 21 -14.09 7.28 -11.88
N SER A 22 -13.30 6.86 -12.87
CA SER A 22 -13.82 6.17 -14.05
C SER A 22 -14.48 4.82 -13.69
N SER A 23 -13.89 4.05 -12.77
CA SER A 23 -14.48 2.81 -12.26
C SER A 23 -15.81 3.06 -11.53
N VAL A 24 -15.89 4.13 -10.75
CA VAL A 24 -17.12 4.53 -10.03
C VAL A 24 -18.22 4.88 -11.02
N ILE A 25 -17.93 5.72 -12.02
CA ILE A 25 -18.90 6.12 -13.06
C ILE A 25 -19.42 4.89 -13.79
N ALA A 26 -18.52 4.01 -14.27
CA ALA A 26 -18.90 2.80 -14.99
C ALA A 26 -19.79 1.87 -14.14
N SER A 27 -19.48 1.72 -12.86
CA SER A 27 -20.26 0.88 -11.94
C SER A 27 -21.62 1.49 -11.65
N ALA A 28 -21.70 2.79 -11.37
CA ALA A 28 -22.94 3.49 -11.05
C ALA A 28 -23.91 3.53 -12.26
N ILE A 29 -23.42 3.85 -13.46
CA ILE A 29 -24.23 3.82 -14.69
C ILE A 29 -24.80 2.42 -14.93
N ARG A 30 -23.98 1.38 -14.76
CA ARG A 30 -24.42 -0.02 -14.94
C ARG A 30 -25.54 -0.41 -13.97
N CYS A 31 -25.58 0.19 -12.78
CA CYS A 31 -26.63 -0.05 -11.78
C CYS A 31 -27.88 0.82 -12.00
N GLY A 32 -27.91 1.65 -13.04
CA GLY A 32 -29.07 2.53 -13.32
C GLY A 32 -29.08 3.83 -12.52
N ALA A 33 -27.93 4.26 -11.98
CA ALA A 33 -27.80 5.58 -11.37
C ALA A 33 -27.78 6.69 -12.44
N ASN A 34 -28.29 7.87 -12.09
CA ASN A 34 -28.10 9.08 -12.87
C ASN A 34 -26.77 9.73 -12.45
N VAL A 35 -25.72 9.58 -13.26
CA VAL A 35 -24.36 9.98 -12.90
C VAL A 35 -23.98 11.27 -13.58
N VAL A 36 -23.58 12.27 -12.78
CA VAL A 36 -22.91 13.48 -13.25
C VAL A 36 -21.48 13.53 -12.72
N CYS A 37 -20.57 14.15 -13.46
CA CYS A 37 -19.16 14.12 -13.09
C CYS A 37 -18.42 15.44 -13.31
N TRP A 38 -17.34 15.62 -12.55
CA TRP A 38 -16.46 16.79 -12.61
C TRP A 38 -15.02 16.44 -12.24
N ASP A 39 -14.05 17.12 -12.84
CA ASP A 39 -12.64 17.15 -12.43
C ASP A 39 -12.14 18.58 -12.68
N ASP A 40 -11.19 19.07 -11.89
CA ASP A 40 -10.66 20.43 -12.07
C ASP A 40 -9.79 20.55 -13.32
N ASP A 41 -9.23 19.43 -13.80
CA ASP A 41 -8.45 19.34 -15.02
C ASP A 41 -9.37 19.34 -16.27
N GLN A 42 -9.24 20.38 -17.10
CA GLN A 42 -9.99 20.52 -18.36
C GLN A 42 -9.77 19.33 -19.30
N LYS A 43 -8.56 18.79 -19.37
CA LYS A 43 -8.25 17.67 -20.27
C LYS A 43 -9.05 16.43 -19.88
N LYS A 44 -9.14 16.12 -18.59
CA LYS A 44 -9.94 15.00 -18.10
C LYS A 44 -11.43 15.20 -18.32
N ARG A 45 -11.92 16.45 -18.20
CA ARG A 45 -13.30 16.78 -18.58
C ARG A 45 -13.53 16.50 -20.06
N ASP A 46 -12.66 16.97 -20.95
CA ASP A 46 -12.79 16.74 -22.39
C ASP A 46 -12.79 15.23 -22.74
N GLU A 47 -11.91 14.45 -22.09
CA GLU A 47 -11.88 12.98 -22.22
C GLU A 47 -13.18 12.31 -21.74
N ALA A 48 -13.73 12.75 -20.61
CA ALA A 48 -15.01 12.25 -20.10
C ALA A 48 -16.19 12.58 -21.03
N LYS A 49 -16.21 13.81 -21.57
CA LYS A 49 -17.20 14.21 -22.58
C LYS A 49 -17.11 13.33 -23.83
N GLY A 50 -15.90 13.01 -24.28
CA GLY A 50 -15.65 12.12 -25.42
C GLY A 50 -16.15 10.68 -25.19
N LYS A 51 -16.23 10.24 -23.93
CA LYS A 51 -16.82 8.95 -23.53
C LYS A 51 -18.35 9.00 -23.37
N GLY A 52 -18.97 10.17 -23.54
CA GLY A 52 -20.41 10.37 -23.38
C GLY A 52 -20.87 10.50 -21.93
N TYR A 53 -19.97 10.88 -21.01
CA TYR A 53 -20.35 11.13 -19.61
C TYR A 53 -20.97 12.51 -19.45
N ASP A 54 -21.97 12.61 -18.57
CA ASP A 54 -22.63 13.87 -18.25
C ASP A 54 -21.73 14.73 -17.36
N LEU A 55 -21.22 15.82 -17.94
CA LEU A 55 -20.43 16.82 -17.23
C LEU A 55 -21.33 17.90 -16.66
N VAL A 56 -21.30 18.07 -15.35
CA VAL A 56 -22.02 19.11 -14.63
C VAL A 56 -21.03 19.81 -13.70
N ASP A 57 -21.04 21.15 -13.73
CA ASP A 57 -20.18 21.94 -12.83
C ASP A 57 -20.67 21.83 -11.40
N LEU A 58 -20.01 20.97 -10.63
CA LEU A 58 -20.30 20.72 -9.22
C LEU A 58 -19.90 21.89 -8.30
N ASN A 59 -19.31 22.97 -8.82
CA ASN A 59 -19.16 24.22 -8.08
C ASN A 59 -20.50 24.98 -7.97
N LEU A 60 -21.47 24.68 -8.82
CA LEU A 60 -22.80 25.29 -8.77
C LEU A 60 -23.64 24.64 -7.65
N GLU A 61 -24.02 25.45 -6.67
CA GLU A 61 -24.74 25.00 -5.47
C GLU A 61 -26.03 24.23 -5.80
N ASN A 62 -26.78 24.66 -6.82
CA ASN A 62 -28.02 24.00 -7.24
C ASN A 62 -27.79 22.60 -7.80
N GLU A 63 -26.69 22.40 -8.53
CA GLU A 63 -26.33 21.08 -9.08
C GLU A 63 -25.89 20.14 -7.96
N LEU A 64 -25.10 20.66 -7.02
CA LEU A 64 -24.63 19.91 -5.86
C LEU A 64 -25.78 19.51 -4.92
N ARG A 65 -26.76 20.40 -4.70
CA ARG A 65 -27.98 20.13 -3.90
C ARG A 65 -28.87 19.04 -4.48
N ALA A 66 -28.80 18.82 -5.79
CA ALA A 66 -29.62 17.83 -6.46
C ALA A 66 -29.06 16.39 -6.30
N LEU A 67 -27.84 16.24 -5.79
CA LEU A 67 -27.21 14.93 -5.61
C LEU A 67 -27.77 14.22 -4.37
N ASP A 68 -27.96 12.91 -4.49
CA ASP A 68 -28.16 12.03 -3.34
C ASP A 68 -26.82 11.71 -2.64
N LEU A 69 -25.73 11.58 -3.42
CA LEU A 69 -24.41 11.18 -2.93
C LEU A 69 -23.32 11.78 -3.82
N LEU A 70 -22.27 12.31 -3.20
CA LEU A 70 -21.05 12.75 -3.85
C LEU A 70 -19.90 11.76 -3.59
N LEU A 71 -19.41 11.12 -4.65
CA LEU A 71 -18.28 10.20 -4.62
C LEU A 71 -17.00 10.91 -5.01
N VAL A 72 -16.00 10.86 -4.14
CA VAL A 72 -14.80 11.69 -4.28
C VAL A 72 -13.57 10.83 -4.41
N SER A 73 -12.78 11.10 -5.45
CA SER A 73 -11.49 10.45 -5.66
C SER A 73 -10.56 10.65 -4.45
N PRO A 74 -9.85 9.61 -3.98
CA PRO A 74 -9.04 9.69 -2.76
C PRO A 74 -7.98 10.81 -2.74
N GLY A 75 -7.43 11.16 -3.91
CA GLY A 75 -6.42 12.21 -4.05
C GLY A 75 -6.91 13.63 -3.74
N ILE A 76 -8.22 13.87 -3.74
CA ILE A 76 -8.80 15.18 -3.48
C ILE A 76 -8.79 15.49 -1.98
N ALA A 77 -8.36 16.69 -1.62
CA ALA A 77 -8.17 17.10 -0.24
C ALA A 77 -9.51 17.24 0.50
N HIS A 78 -9.71 16.42 1.55
CA HIS A 78 -10.94 16.41 2.34
C HIS A 78 -10.98 17.50 3.42
N LEU A 79 -9.89 17.64 4.16
CA LEU A 79 -9.72 18.61 5.25
C LEU A 79 -8.37 19.30 5.15
N TYR A 80 -7.32 18.53 4.84
CA TYR A 80 -5.95 19.00 4.77
C TYR A 80 -5.35 18.80 3.37
N PRO A 81 -4.40 19.66 2.93
CA PRO A 81 -3.96 20.88 3.62
C PRO A 81 -5.07 21.95 3.69
N ASP A 82 -5.92 21.99 2.67
CA ASP A 82 -7.16 22.76 2.63
C ASP A 82 -8.27 21.87 2.06
N THR A 83 -9.50 21.99 2.58
CA THR A 83 -10.66 21.33 1.98
C THR A 83 -10.91 21.83 0.57
N HIS A 84 -11.17 20.92 -0.36
CA HIS A 84 -11.59 21.26 -1.72
C HIS A 84 -12.88 22.11 -1.74
N GLU A 85 -13.01 23.09 -2.64
CA GLU A 85 -14.17 24.01 -2.66
C GLU A 85 -15.52 23.31 -2.82
N ILE A 86 -15.60 22.32 -3.73
CA ILE A 86 -16.81 21.50 -3.91
C ILE A 86 -17.16 20.73 -2.62
N LEU A 87 -16.14 20.24 -1.89
CA LEU A 87 -16.36 19.55 -0.62
C LEU A 87 -16.82 20.50 0.49
N LYS A 88 -16.26 21.72 0.57
CA LYS A 88 -16.74 22.76 1.50
C LYS A 88 -18.23 23.02 1.28
N SER A 89 -18.65 23.14 0.03
CA SER A 89 -20.05 23.31 -0.34
C SER A 89 -20.90 22.09 0.00
N ALA A 90 -20.43 20.86 -0.29
CA ALA A 90 -21.15 19.63 0.02
C ALA A 90 -21.40 19.50 1.54
N TYR A 91 -20.39 19.77 2.37
CA TYR A 91 -20.52 19.76 3.84
C TYR A 91 -21.51 20.81 4.33
N ARG A 92 -21.43 22.05 3.83
CA ARG A 92 -22.37 23.13 4.20
C ARG A 92 -23.82 22.79 3.84
N LEU A 93 -24.01 22.07 2.75
CA LEU A 93 -25.31 21.64 2.25
C LEU A 93 -25.79 20.31 2.84
N ASN A 94 -24.98 19.65 3.68
CA ASN A 94 -25.24 18.33 4.23
C ASN A 94 -25.50 17.27 3.14
N ILE A 95 -24.74 17.33 2.05
CA ILE A 95 -24.73 16.27 1.03
C ILE A 95 -23.84 15.14 1.52
N GLU A 96 -24.31 13.91 1.36
CA GLU A 96 -23.52 12.73 1.71
C GLU A 96 -22.27 12.66 0.82
N VAL A 97 -21.11 12.41 1.43
CA VAL A 97 -19.84 12.32 0.72
C VAL A 97 -19.09 11.06 1.10
N ASP A 98 -18.78 10.23 0.10
CA ASP A 98 -18.10 8.95 0.27
C ASP A 98 -17.06 8.69 -0.85
N ASN A 99 -16.49 7.48 -0.90
CA ASN A 99 -15.63 7.01 -1.99
C ASN A 99 -15.96 5.56 -2.42
N ASP A 100 -15.14 5.03 -3.32
CA ASP A 100 -15.25 3.66 -3.84
C ASP A 100 -15.18 2.59 -2.74
N ILE A 101 -14.42 2.84 -1.67
CA ILE A 101 -14.28 1.90 -0.55
C ILE A 101 -15.52 1.84 0.32
N GLY A 102 -16.10 3.00 0.68
CA GLY A 102 -17.34 3.04 1.43
C GLY A 102 -18.49 2.39 0.67
N LEU A 103 -18.60 2.64 -0.64
CA LEU A 103 -19.55 1.94 -1.52
C LEU A 103 -19.33 0.43 -1.55
N PHE A 104 -18.09 -0.02 -1.68
CA PHE A 104 -17.76 -1.44 -1.68
C PHE A 104 -18.22 -2.11 -0.38
N PHE A 105 -17.95 -1.50 0.78
CA PHE A 105 -18.38 -2.06 2.07
C PHE A 105 -19.89 -1.96 2.28
N SER A 106 -20.55 -0.92 1.76
CA SER A 106 -22.01 -0.80 1.78
C SER A 106 -22.66 -1.98 1.04
N HIS A 107 -22.17 -2.30 -0.17
CA HIS A 107 -22.60 -3.47 -0.91
C HIS A 107 -22.25 -4.79 -0.19
N TYR A 108 -21.06 -4.90 0.39
CA TYR A 108 -20.66 -6.10 1.14
C TYR A 108 -21.59 -6.38 2.33
N LEU A 109 -22.04 -5.33 3.02
CA LEU A 109 -23.00 -5.45 4.10
C LEU A 109 -24.43 -5.78 3.65
N SER A 110 -24.80 -5.41 2.42
CA SER A 110 -26.14 -5.68 1.89
C SER A 110 -26.27 -7.06 1.23
N LEU A 111 -25.20 -7.87 1.19
CA LEU A 111 -25.26 -9.21 0.62
C LEU A 111 -26.27 -10.09 1.35
N ASP A 112 -26.99 -10.90 0.58
CA ASP A 112 -27.85 -11.95 1.12
C ASP A 112 -26.99 -13.17 1.52
N TYR A 113 -26.50 -13.15 2.76
CA TYR A 113 -25.55 -14.14 3.26
C TYR A 113 -26.13 -15.57 3.30
N GLU A 114 -27.46 -15.73 3.33
CA GLU A 114 -28.10 -17.05 3.33
C GLU A 114 -27.88 -17.83 2.02
N LYS A 115 -27.52 -17.14 0.93
CA LYS A 115 -27.24 -17.76 -0.37
C LYS A 115 -25.87 -18.43 -0.46
N PHE A 116 -24.99 -18.21 0.51
CA PHE A 116 -23.63 -18.75 0.46
C PHE A 116 -23.48 -20.00 1.35
N GLU A 117 -23.00 -21.12 0.78
CA GLU A 117 -22.61 -22.31 1.57
C GLU A 117 -21.49 -22.01 2.57
N ARG A 118 -20.57 -21.14 2.14
CA ARG A 118 -19.51 -20.52 2.93
C ARG A 118 -19.55 -19.02 2.69
N GLU A 119 -19.63 -18.25 3.76
CA GLU A 119 -19.63 -16.79 3.67
C GLU A 119 -18.37 -16.28 2.94
N PRO A 120 -18.52 -15.27 2.05
CA PRO A 120 -17.38 -14.53 1.55
C PRO A 120 -16.66 -13.82 2.70
N LYS A 121 -15.39 -13.46 2.50
CA LYS A 121 -14.59 -12.69 3.46
C LYS A 121 -13.84 -11.55 2.79
N VAL A 122 -13.85 -10.39 3.43
CA VAL A 122 -13.07 -9.20 3.04
C VAL A 122 -11.93 -8.99 4.03
N ILE A 123 -10.74 -8.80 3.49
CA ILE A 123 -9.50 -8.62 4.24
C ILE A 123 -8.91 -7.28 3.82
N ALA A 124 -8.81 -6.34 4.75
CA ALA A 124 -8.32 -5.00 4.49
C ALA A 124 -6.94 -4.76 5.10
N ILE A 125 -5.98 -4.33 4.30
CA ILE A 125 -4.57 -4.18 4.69
C ILE A 125 -4.17 -2.71 4.61
N THR A 126 -3.70 -2.15 5.73
CA THR A 126 -3.03 -0.84 5.73
C THR A 126 -1.69 -0.87 6.46
N GLY A 127 -0.97 0.24 6.34
CA GLY A 127 0.37 0.48 6.86
C GLY A 127 1.12 1.52 6.02
N SER A 128 2.26 1.99 6.50
CA SER A 128 3.12 2.87 5.68
C SER A 128 3.80 2.06 4.57
N ASN A 129 4.41 0.93 4.93
CA ASN A 129 5.21 0.11 4.02
C ASN A 129 4.72 -1.35 3.99
N GLY A 130 5.10 -2.10 2.95
CA GLY A 130 4.85 -3.55 2.84
C GLY A 130 3.45 -3.95 2.36
N LYS A 131 2.46 -3.04 2.39
CA LYS A 131 1.05 -3.29 1.98
C LYS A 131 0.93 -4.10 0.69
N SER A 132 1.47 -3.61 -0.43
CA SER A 132 1.31 -4.27 -1.72
C SER A 132 1.98 -5.63 -1.78
N THR A 133 3.11 -5.78 -1.10
CA THR A 133 3.80 -7.07 -1.05
C THR A 133 3.02 -8.07 -0.23
N VAL A 134 2.45 -7.66 0.91
CA VAL A 134 1.56 -8.50 1.72
C VAL A 134 0.30 -8.86 0.94
N THR A 135 -0.34 -7.91 0.27
CA THR A 135 -1.53 -8.15 -0.56
C THR A 135 -1.24 -9.15 -1.69
N ALA A 136 -0.14 -8.96 -2.42
CA ALA A 136 0.25 -9.85 -3.52
C ALA A 136 0.63 -11.25 -3.01
N LEU A 137 1.40 -11.33 -1.93
CA LEU A 137 1.83 -12.60 -1.34
C LEU A 137 0.66 -13.36 -0.71
N ALA A 138 -0.25 -12.65 -0.02
CA ALA A 138 -1.51 -13.23 0.46
C ALA A 138 -2.37 -13.72 -0.70
N GLY A 139 -2.48 -12.94 -1.79
CA GLY A 139 -3.20 -13.38 -2.99
C GLY A 139 -2.63 -14.67 -3.57
N HIS A 140 -1.31 -14.78 -3.68
CA HIS A 140 -0.61 -15.99 -4.12
C HIS A 140 -0.85 -17.19 -3.19
N VAL A 141 -0.83 -16.99 -1.87
CA VAL A 141 -1.06 -18.07 -0.90
C VAL A 141 -2.52 -18.50 -0.90
N LEU A 142 -3.46 -17.56 -0.83
CA LEU A 142 -4.89 -17.83 -0.69
C LEU A 142 -5.51 -18.37 -1.98
N SER A 143 -5.08 -17.94 -3.17
CA SER A 143 -5.58 -18.47 -4.45
C SER A 143 -5.29 -19.96 -4.67
N LYS A 144 -4.34 -20.53 -3.92
CA LYS A 144 -4.06 -21.98 -3.92
C LYS A 144 -4.97 -22.77 -2.96
N ILE A 145 -5.80 -22.07 -2.17
CA ILE A 145 -6.67 -22.65 -1.13
C ILE A 145 -8.14 -22.38 -1.44
N PHE A 146 -8.44 -21.17 -1.91
CA PHE A 146 -9.79 -20.67 -2.17
C PHE A 146 -9.97 -20.46 -3.67
N ASN A 147 -11.18 -20.72 -4.16
CA ASN A 147 -11.48 -20.71 -5.59
C ASN A 147 -11.61 -19.30 -6.18
N ASP A 148 -12.17 -18.35 -5.43
CA ASP A 148 -12.33 -16.97 -5.88
C ASP A 148 -11.59 -15.99 -4.95
N VAL A 149 -10.36 -15.65 -5.32
CA VAL A 149 -9.53 -14.68 -4.61
C VAL A 149 -9.23 -13.51 -5.52
N LYS A 150 -9.61 -12.30 -5.11
CA LYS A 150 -9.27 -11.05 -5.80
C LYS A 150 -8.44 -10.15 -4.90
N THR A 151 -7.49 -9.46 -5.51
CA THR A 151 -6.63 -8.45 -4.88
C THR A 151 -6.84 -7.11 -5.56
N GLY A 152 -6.90 -6.02 -4.80
CA GLY A 152 -7.02 -4.67 -5.37
C GLY A 152 -7.10 -3.58 -4.30
N GLY A 153 -7.77 -2.48 -4.63
CA GLY A 153 -7.84 -1.29 -3.76
C GLY A 153 -6.92 -0.19 -4.25
N ASN A 154 -5.99 0.27 -3.40
CA ASN A 154 -5.06 1.35 -3.71
C ASN A 154 -4.12 1.02 -4.90
N ILE A 155 -3.79 -0.25 -5.10
CA ILE A 155 -2.96 -0.73 -6.21
C ILE A 155 -3.65 -1.92 -6.89
N GLY A 156 -3.51 -1.99 -8.20
CA GLY A 156 -4.14 -3.02 -9.03
C GLY A 156 -5.54 -2.59 -9.42
N ASN A 157 -6.50 -3.51 -9.33
CA ASN A 157 -7.86 -3.25 -9.78
C ASN A 157 -8.62 -2.40 -8.74
N PRO A 158 -9.37 -1.37 -9.17
CA PRO A 158 -10.37 -0.71 -8.33
C PRO A 158 -11.35 -1.73 -7.73
N VAL A 159 -11.78 -1.50 -6.48
CA VAL A 159 -12.61 -2.49 -5.74
C VAL A 159 -13.97 -2.73 -6.39
N LEU A 160 -14.52 -1.73 -7.07
CA LEU A 160 -15.82 -1.84 -7.73
C LEU A 160 -15.74 -2.70 -9.00
N GLU A 161 -14.57 -2.84 -9.62
CA GLU A 161 -14.39 -3.67 -10.81
C GLU A 161 -14.38 -5.17 -10.51
N PHE A 162 -14.24 -5.58 -9.25
CA PHE A 162 -14.28 -6.99 -8.84
C PHE A 162 -15.55 -7.70 -9.32
N ASN A 163 -15.47 -9.00 -9.59
CA ASN A 163 -16.66 -9.83 -9.82
C ASN A 163 -17.52 -9.89 -8.56
N GLU A 164 -18.80 -10.20 -8.78
CA GLU A 164 -19.74 -10.58 -7.72
C GLU A 164 -19.14 -11.66 -6.82
N PHE A 165 -19.59 -11.67 -5.57
CA PHE A 165 -19.15 -12.66 -4.60
C PHE A 165 -19.74 -14.04 -4.95
N GLU A 166 -18.86 -15.02 -5.05
CA GLU A 166 -19.21 -16.44 -5.01
C GLU A 166 -19.05 -17.00 -3.58
N SER A 167 -19.59 -18.19 -3.32
CA SER A 167 -19.45 -18.82 -2.02
C SER A 167 -17.97 -19.06 -1.65
N GLY A 168 -17.55 -18.59 -0.47
CA GLY A 168 -16.19 -18.67 0.02
C GLY A 168 -15.21 -17.70 -0.65
N SER A 169 -15.70 -16.70 -1.38
CA SER A 169 -14.89 -15.66 -2.00
C SER A 169 -14.02 -14.92 -0.99
N ILE A 170 -12.80 -14.58 -1.40
CA ILE A 170 -11.90 -13.72 -0.64
C ILE A 170 -11.61 -12.44 -1.43
N ARG A 171 -11.76 -11.29 -0.80
CA ARG A 171 -11.32 -9.99 -1.34
C ARG A 171 -10.20 -9.43 -0.45
N LEU A 172 -8.99 -9.36 -0.99
CA LEU A 172 -7.81 -8.76 -0.36
C LEU A 172 -7.65 -7.33 -0.85
N ILE A 173 -7.91 -6.37 0.03
CA ILE A 173 -7.96 -4.95 -0.33
C ILE A 173 -6.81 -4.21 0.37
N GLU A 174 -5.88 -3.71 -0.42
CA GLU A 174 -4.90 -2.73 0.08
C GLU A 174 -5.58 -1.36 0.19
N LEU A 175 -5.51 -0.73 1.37
CA LEU A 175 -6.08 0.58 1.60
C LEU A 175 -5.02 1.63 1.95
N SER A 176 -5.02 2.74 1.22
CA SER A 176 -4.24 3.94 1.56
C SER A 176 -4.92 4.76 2.66
N SER A 177 -4.17 5.67 3.29
CA SER A 177 -4.75 6.63 4.26
C SER A 177 -5.87 7.47 3.64
N TYR A 178 -5.66 7.93 2.42
CA TYR A 178 -6.60 8.70 1.60
C TYR A 178 -7.96 8.01 1.41
N GLN A 179 -7.93 6.70 1.22
CA GLN A 179 -9.14 5.90 1.05
C GLN A 179 -9.86 5.68 2.38
N ILE A 180 -9.11 5.32 3.42
CA ILE A 180 -9.69 4.99 4.74
C ILE A 180 -10.35 6.22 5.37
N GLU A 181 -9.70 7.39 5.34
CA GLU A 181 -10.24 8.60 5.97
C GLU A 181 -11.54 9.11 5.34
N ARG A 182 -11.82 8.72 4.10
CA ARG A 182 -12.98 9.16 3.35
C ARG A 182 -14.12 8.16 3.35
N ALA A 183 -13.82 6.87 3.48
CA ALA A 183 -14.83 5.83 3.49
C ALA A 183 -15.77 6.04 4.68
N GLN A 184 -17.06 6.27 4.43
CA GLN A 184 -18.07 6.39 5.48
C GLN A 184 -18.31 5.08 6.22
N LEU A 185 -17.97 3.97 5.56
CA LEU A 185 -18.13 2.63 6.07
C LEU A 185 -16.86 1.81 5.83
N LEU A 186 -16.38 1.16 6.89
CA LEU A 186 -15.29 0.21 6.86
C LEU A 186 -15.74 -1.04 7.60
N ASN A 187 -15.94 -2.14 6.89
CA ASN A 187 -16.36 -3.38 7.55
C ASN A 187 -15.71 -4.65 6.98
N PRO A 188 -14.38 -4.79 7.07
CA PRO A 188 -13.71 -6.03 6.69
C PRO A 188 -13.91 -7.08 7.78
N ASP A 189 -13.92 -8.37 7.42
CA ASP A 189 -13.86 -9.45 8.41
C ASP A 189 -12.50 -9.49 9.12
N VAL A 190 -11.43 -9.15 8.38
CA VAL A 190 -10.07 -9.08 8.91
C VAL A 190 -9.44 -7.74 8.56
N ALA A 191 -9.07 -6.95 9.56
CA ALA A 191 -8.35 -5.70 9.39
C ALA A 191 -6.88 -5.84 9.83
N ILE A 192 -5.95 -5.33 9.02
CA ILE A 192 -4.51 -5.45 9.27
C ILE A 192 -3.83 -4.08 9.31
N PHE A 193 -3.08 -3.83 10.39
CA PHE A 193 -2.16 -2.70 10.51
C PHE A 193 -0.71 -3.19 10.55
N LEU A 194 -0.01 -3.06 9.42
CA LEU A 194 1.32 -3.66 9.23
C LEU A 194 2.45 -2.92 9.97
N ASN A 195 2.46 -1.59 9.91
CA ASN A 195 3.49 -0.72 10.47
C ASN A 195 3.08 0.74 10.31
N PHE A 196 3.80 1.61 11.02
CA PHE A 196 3.70 3.05 10.87
C PHE A 196 5.08 3.70 10.78
N SER A 197 5.25 4.53 9.77
CA SER A 197 6.35 5.49 9.62
C SER A 197 5.79 6.76 9.01
N PRO A 198 6.30 7.97 9.37
CA PRO A 198 5.85 9.21 8.77
C PRO A 198 5.88 9.15 7.23
N ASP A 199 4.79 9.60 6.61
CA ASP A 199 4.62 9.81 5.17
C ASP A 199 3.44 10.77 4.98
N HIS A 200 3.31 11.39 3.81
CA HIS A 200 2.14 12.19 3.40
C HIS A 200 1.72 13.29 4.40
N GLY A 201 2.68 13.88 5.14
CA GLY A 201 2.39 14.86 6.19
C GLY A 201 1.58 16.06 5.71
N SER A 202 1.94 16.62 4.54
CA SER A 202 1.25 17.75 3.92
C SER A 202 -0.24 17.48 3.69
N ARG A 203 -0.62 16.24 3.36
CA ARG A 203 -2.00 15.86 3.06
C ARG A 203 -2.86 15.58 4.29
N HIS A 204 -2.25 15.26 5.41
CA HIS A 204 -2.97 14.86 6.63
C HIS A 204 -2.75 15.82 7.81
N GLY A 205 -2.19 17.00 7.58
CA GLY A 205 -1.91 17.94 8.66
C GLY A 205 -0.84 17.44 9.64
N GLY A 206 0.12 16.65 9.13
CA GLY A 206 1.25 16.09 9.88
C GLY A 206 1.10 14.62 10.29
N LYS A 207 2.09 14.13 11.03
CA LYS A 207 2.22 12.71 11.46
C LYS A 207 0.96 12.20 12.18
N GLY A 208 0.36 13.03 13.04
CA GLY A 208 -0.81 12.67 13.84
C GLY A 208 -2.05 12.37 12.99
N GLY A 209 -2.38 13.25 12.04
CA GLY A 209 -3.51 13.01 11.13
C GLY A 209 -3.25 11.85 10.17
N TYR A 210 -2.01 11.66 9.71
CA TYR A 210 -1.66 10.49 8.91
C TYR A 210 -1.83 9.19 9.70
N PHE A 211 -1.43 9.16 10.98
CA PHE A 211 -1.71 8.01 11.83
C PHE A 211 -3.21 7.78 12.02
N TYR A 212 -3.94 8.84 12.38
CA TYR A 212 -5.39 8.79 12.59
C TYR A 212 -6.12 8.20 11.40
N SER A 213 -5.83 8.68 10.18
CA SER A 213 -6.47 8.18 8.95
C SER A 213 -6.33 6.67 8.76
N LYS A 214 -5.20 6.06 9.17
CA LYS A 214 -5.00 4.61 9.11
C LYS A 214 -5.60 3.87 10.30
N ALA A 215 -5.57 4.50 11.47
CA ALA A 215 -6.12 3.96 12.71
C ALA A 215 -7.62 3.70 12.58
N LEU A 216 -8.36 4.50 11.80
CA LEU A 216 -9.79 4.32 11.51
C LEU A 216 -10.13 2.90 11.03
N LEU A 217 -9.28 2.28 10.19
CA LEU A 217 -9.50 0.89 9.76
C LEU A 217 -9.53 -0.09 10.93
N ILE A 218 -8.90 0.25 12.05
CA ILE A 218 -8.79 -0.57 13.24
C ILE A 218 -9.79 -0.15 14.31
N THR A 219 -10.00 1.15 14.51
CA THR A 219 -10.81 1.68 15.62
C THR A 219 -12.27 1.87 15.28
N ASP A 220 -12.58 2.11 14.00
CA ASP A 220 -13.91 2.51 13.53
C ASP A 220 -14.54 1.45 12.61
N SER A 221 -13.81 0.35 12.35
CA SER A 221 -14.37 -0.81 11.65
C SER A 221 -14.94 -1.84 12.63
N SER A 222 -15.90 -2.64 12.18
CA SER A 222 -16.45 -3.76 12.96
C SER A 222 -15.80 -5.10 12.59
N ALA A 223 -14.47 -5.09 12.45
CA ALA A 223 -13.72 -6.30 12.08
C ALA A 223 -13.80 -7.39 13.16
N GLU A 224 -14.04 -8.63 12.72
CA GLU A 224 -14.06 -9.80 13.63
C GLU A 224 -12.65 -10.07 14.19
N ILE A 225 -11.64 -9.96 13.33
CA ILE A 225 -10.24 -10.18 13.66
C ILE A 225 -9.42 -8.97 13.27
N VAL A 226 -8.63 -8.46 14.20
CA VAL A 226 -7.61 -7.45 13.91
C VAL A 226 -6.22 -8.05 14.06
N ILE A 227 -5.40 -7.85 13.02
CA ILE A 227 -3.98 -8.20 13.01
C ILE A 227 -3.14 -6.94 13.18
N LEU A 228 -2.35 -6.86 14.26
CA LEU A 228 -1.52 -5.69 14.58
C LEU A 228 -0.06 -6.05 14.69
N ASN A 229 0.81 -5.30 14.02
CA ASN A 229 2.21 -5.23 14.41
C ASN A 229 2.36 -4.41 15.69
N ILE A 230 2.89 -5.02 16.74
CA ILE A 230 3.04 -4.45 18.08
C ILE A 230 4.50 -4.06 18.40
N ASP A 231 5.39 -4.08 17.41
CA ASP A 231 6.78 -3.63 17.57
C ASP A 231 6.92 -2.10 17.50
N THR A 232 5.83 -1.37 17.26
CA THR A 232 5.77 0.09 17.24
C THR A 232 4.84 0.63 18.33
N ASN A 233 5.10 1.87 18.76
CA ASN A 233 4.24 2.53 19.74
C ASN A 233 2.82 2.74 19.20
N GLU A 234 2.69 3.03 17.91
CA GLU A 234 1.42 3.15 17.20
C GLU A 234 0.63 1.83 17.24
N GLY A 235 1.29 0.68 17.03
CA GLY A 235 0.69 -0.64 17.16
C GLY A 235 0.25 -0.97 18.58
N LEU A 236 1.10 -0.68 19.57
CA LEU A 236 0.77 -0.83 21.00
C LEU A 236 -0.39 0.08 21.43
N PHE A 237 -0.46 1.29 20.89
CA PHE A 237 -1.58 2.21 21.11
C PHE A 237 -2.88 1.61 20.58
N LEU A 238 -2.90 1.13 19.34
CA LEU A 238 -4.10 0.49 18.76
C LEU A 238 -4.51 -0.75 19.55
N LEU A 239 -3.54 -1.59 19.94
CA LEU A 239 -3.77 -2.74 20.81
C LEU A 239 -4.48 -2.33 22.11
N SER A 240 -4.03 -1.23 22.75
CA SER A 240 -4.63 -0.73 23.99
C SER A 240 -6.09 -0.28 23.81
N ARG A 241 -6.46 0.21 22.62
CA ARG A 241 -7.82 0.64 22.30
C ARG A 241 -8.77 -0.54 22.11
N LEU A 242 -8.29 -1.63 21.54
CA LEU A 242 -9.09 -2.84 21.30
C LEU A 242 -9.34 -3.70 22.55
N ARG A 243 -8.59 -3.51 23.65
CA ARG A 243 -8.73 -4.31 24.88
C ARG A 243 -10.14 -4.35 25.48
N LYS A 244 -10.99 -3.36 25.18
CA LYS A 244 -12.36 -3.26 25.68
C LYS A 244 -13.42 -3.72 24.67
N THR A 245 -12.99 -4.28 23.54
CA THR A 245 -13.86 -4.72 22.45
C THR A 245 -13.94 -6.25 22.42
N GLU A 246 -14.95 -6.79 21.76
CA GLU A 246 -15.08 -8.25 21.52
C GLU A 246 -14.22 -8.74 20.34
N THR A 247 -13.54 -7.81 19.65
CA THR A 247 -12.67 -8.10 18.50
C THR A 247 -11.53 -9.02 18.90
N LYS A 248 -11.33 -10.09 18.12
CA LYS A 248 -10.22 -11.02 18.32
C LYS A 248 -8.93 -10.36 17.82
N ILE A 249 -7.89 -10.39 18.65
CA ILE A 249 -6.62 -9.77 18.32
C ILE A 249 -5.57 -10.85 18.03
N LEU A 250 -4.89 -10.71 16.90
CA LEU A 250 -3.72 -11.48 16.52
C LEU A 250 -2.53 -10.54 16.40
N ALA A 251 -1.57 -10.64 17.31
CA ALA A 251 -0.42 -9.73 17.33
C ALA A 251 0.77 -10.28 16.54
N LEU A 252 1.46 -9.40 15.81
CA LEU A 252 2.71 -9.65 15.09
C LEU A 252 3.87 -8.98 15.82
N THR A 253 4.95 -9.71 16.08
CA THR A 253 6.14 -9.14 16.74
C THR A 253 7.43 -9.85 16.32
N ASN A 254 8.51 -9.09 16.22
CA ASN A 254 9.87 -9.62 16.04
C ASN A 254 10.66 -9.62 17.36
N ARG A 255 10.02 -9.17 18.45
CA ARG A 255 10.61 -9.08 19.79
C ARG A 255 10.25 -10.30 20.63
N LYS A 256 11.11 -10.61 21.61
CA LYS A 256 10.80 -11.62 22.63
C LYS A 256 10.09 -10.92 23.78
N GLU A 257 8.82 -10.63 23.60
CA GLU A 257 7.97 -10.03 24.64
C GLU A 257 6.77 -10.94 24.89
N ASN A 258 6.55 -11.27 26.17
CA ASN A 258 5.31 -11.91 26.59
C ASN A 258 4.33 -10.81 27.02
N LEU A 259 3.50 -10.35 26.08
CA LEU A 259 2.51 -9.31 26.36
C LEU A 259 1.22 -9.85 27.01
N GLY A 260 1.17 -11.15 27.35
CA GLY A 260 -0.04 -11.78 27.88
C GLY A 260 -1.19 -11.81 26.88
N LEU A 261 -0.90 -11.77 25.58
CA LEU A 261 -1.89 -11.84 24.51
C LEU A 261 -2.21 -13.29 24.16
N ASP A 262 -3.48 -13.55 23.85
CA ASP A 262 -3.98 -14.89 23.57
C ASP A 262 -3.49 -15.45 22.24
N TRP A 263 -3.20 -14.62 21.24
CA TRP A 263 -2.73 -15.07 19.94
C TRP A 263 -1.61 -14.17 19.41
N VAL A 264 -0.41 -14.74 19.30
CA VAL A 264 0.80 -14.03 18.87
C VAL A 264 1.52 -14.83 17.81
N ILE A 265 1.93 -14.16 16.74
CA ILE A 265 2.82 -14.70 15.72
C ILE A 265 4.09 -13.88 15.76
N SER A 266 5.22 -14.55 15.90
CA SER A 266 6.51 -13.86 15.97
C SER A 266 7.53 -14.42 15.01
N THR A 267 8.35 -13.54 14.44
CA THR A 267 9.47 -13.92 13.60
C THR A 267 10.77 -13.45 14.21
N ARG A 268 11.64 -14.39 14.56
CA ARG A 268 12.91 -14.09 15.20
C ARG A 268 13.99 -15.06 14.77
N LYS A 269 15.18 -14.54 14.46
CA LYS A 269 16.34 -15.35 14.03
C LYS A 269 15.95 -16.33 12.90
N ARG A 270 15.09 -15.89 11.97
CA ARG A 270 14.56 -16.68 10.85
C ARG A 270 13.69 -17.86 11.26
N PHE A 271 13.08 -17.81 12.45
CA PHE A 271 12.01 -18.72 12.84
C PHE A 271 10.72 -17.94 13.00
N LEU A 272 9.67 -18.40 12.32
CA LEU A 272 8.30 -17.98 12.55
C LEU A 272 7.70 -18.91 13.61
N THR A 273 7.12 -18.35 14.67
CA THR A 273 6.45 -19.11 15.72
C THR A 273 5.04 -18.58 15.98
N GLU A 274 4.09 -19.49 16.17
CA GLU A 274 2.71 -19.18 16.55
C GLU A 274 2.50 -19.61 18.00
N TRP A 275 2.00 -18.67 18.80
CA TRP A 275 1.66 -18.86 20.20
C TRP A 275 0.18 -18.62 20.40
N LYS A 276 -0.48 -19.53 21.11
CA LYS A 276 -1.88 -19.39 21.51
C LYS A 276 -2.04 -19.72 22.98
N ASN A 277 -2.70 -18.85 23.75
CA ASN A 277 -2.94 -18.97 25.19
C ASN A 277 -1.65 -19.32 25.96
N GLY A 278 -0.57 -18.60 25.67
CA GLY A 278 0.75 -18.77 26.31
C GLY A 278 1.52 -20.04 25.89
N ARG A 279 1.02 -20.85 24.96
CA ARG A 279 1.70 -22.06 24.46
C ARG A 279 2.13 -21.90 23.02
N GLN A 280 3.36 -22.30 22.69
CA GLN A 280 3.81 -22.39 21.31
C GLN A 280 3.08 -23.55 20.63
N ILE A 281 2.25 -23.25 19.63
CA ILE A 281 1.48 -24.25 18.88
C ILE A 281 2.14 -24.61 17.55
N PHE A 282 2.98 -23.73 17.00
CA PHE A 282 3.72 -24.01 15.79
C PHE A 282 5.05 -23.24 15.75
N SER A 283 6.04 -23.81 15.07
CA SER A 283 7.33 -23.15 14.80
C SER A 283 7.88 -23.66 13.49
N PHE A 284 8.44 -22.75 12.70
CA PHE A 284 8.96 -23.06 11.38
C PHE A 284 10.19 -22.23 11.03
N ASP A 285 11.18 -22.86 10.39
CA ASP A 285 12.43 -22.24 9.94
C ASP A 285 12.34 -21.65 8.54
N ILE A 286 12.11 -20.33 8.45
CA ILE A 286 11.92 -19.63 7.19
C ILE A 286 13.21 -19.51 6.34
N ARG A 287 14.36 -20.01 6.80
CA ARG A 287 15.61 -20.07 5.99
C ARG A 287 15.48 -20.86 4.69
N SER A 288 14.56 -21.80 4.60
CA SER A 288 14.32 -22.53 3.35
C SER A 288 13.53 -21.72 2.31
N LEU A 289 12.85 -20.65 2.72
CA LEU A 289 12.25 -19.67 1.81
C LEU A 289 13.25 -18.58 1.40
N VAL A 290 14.39 -18.50 2.10
CA VAL A 290 15.44 -17.48 1.98
C VAL A 290 16.35 -17.70 0.77
N GLU A 291 16.39 -18.88 0.17
CA GLU A 291 17.18 -19.15 -1.05
C GLU A 291 16.54 -18.61 -2.35
N ASN A 292 15.30 -18.11 -2.30
CA ASN A 292 14.55 -17.58 -3.46
C ASN A 292 14.35 -16.06 -3.43
N ASP A 293 15.32 -15.28 -2.93
CA ASP A 293 15.27 -13.81 -2.84
C ASP A 293 14.12 -13.21 -1.97
N LEU A 294 13.45 -14.01 -1.14
CA LEU A 294 12.43 -13.55 -0.19
C LEU A 294 13.01 -13.07 1.16
N MET A 295 14.34 -12.95 1.30
CA MET A 295 15.04 -12.52 2.52
C MET A 295 14.52 -11.18 3.09
N SER A 296 14.02 -10.32 2.20
CA SER A 296 13.55 -8.96 2.45
C SER A 296 12.11 -8.90 3.00
N LEU A 297 11.47 -10.05 3.27
CA LEU A 297 10.03 -10.14 3.50
C LEU A 297 9.65 -10.81 4.82
N GLU A 298 10.55 -10.98 5.80
CA GLU A 298 10.22 -11.67 7.07
C GLU A 298 8.94 -11.13 7.73
N GLU A 299 8.81 -9.80 7.85
CA GLU A 299 7.61 -9.15 8.38
C GLU A 299 6.36 -9.40 7.51
N ASN A 300 6.54 -9.38 6.19
CA ASN A 300 5.44 -9.62 5.25
C ASN A 300 4.99 -11.10 5.28
N LEU A 301 5.93 -12.05 5.41
CA LEU A 301 5.66 -13.48 5.59
C LEU A 301 4.89 -13.72 6.89
N THR A 302 5.28 -13.02 7.96
CA THR A 302 4.60 -13.07 9.26
C THR A 302 3.15 -12.59 9.14
N ALA A 303 2.93 -11.47 8.46
CA ALA A 303 1.60 -10.94 8.21
C ALA A 303 0.74 -11.87 7.33
N VAL A 304 1.30 -12.42 6.25
CA VAL A 304 0.56 -13.35 5.38
C VAL A 304 0.25 -14.67 6.09
N TYR A 305 1.16 -15.18 6.90
CA TYR A 305 0.89 -16.32 7.76
C TYR A 305 -0.28 -16.01 8.70
N ALA A 306 -0.27 -14.85 9.35
CA ALA A 306 -1.38 -14.41 10.22
C ALA A 306 -2.71 -14.30 9.48
N ILE A 307 -2.73 -13.73 8.27
CA ILE A 307 -3.93 -13.65 7.42
C ILE A 307 -4.46 -15.05 7.09
N ALA A 308 -3.61 -15.98 6.66
CA ALA A 308 -4.06 -17.34 6.37
C ALA A 308 -4.57 -18.06 7.64
N ARG A 309 -3.93 -17.82 8.79
CA ARG A 309 -4.34 -18.37 10.08
C ARG A 309 -5.68 -17.81 10.57
N SER A 310 -5.96 -16.53 10.35
CA SER A 310 -7.24 -15.91 10.71
C SER A 310 -8.41 -16.49 9.91
N LEU A 311 -8.15 -16.98 8.69
CA LEU A 311 -9.13 -17.70 7.86
C LEU A 311 -9.21 -19.22 8.17
N GLY A 312 -8.56 -19.68 9.24
CA GLY A 312 -8.61 -21.08 9.67
C GLY A 312 -7.68 -22.03 8.90
N VAL A 313 -6.75 -21.54 8.07
CA VAL A 313 -5.81 -22.41 7.33
C VAL A 313 -4.83 -23.06 8.30
N ALA A 314 -4.57 -24.36 8.14
CA ALA A 314 -3.65 -25.09 9.00
C ALA A 314 -2.18 -24.65 8.80
N PRO A 315 -1.40 -24.42 9.89
CA PRO A 315 -0.01 -23.94 9.83
C PRO A 315 0.89 -24.63 8.81
N LYS A 316 0.88 -25.97 8.79
CA LYS A 316 1.73 -26.78 7.91
C LYS A 316 1.47 -26.54 6.43
N LYS A 317 0.21 -26.25 6.04
CA LYS A 317 -0.14 -25.98 4.64
C LYS A 317 0.40 -24.64 4.16
N ILE A 318 0.36 -23.60 5.01
CA ILE A 318 0.73 -22.23 4.64
C ILE A 318 2.18 -22.17 4.14
N PHE A 319 3.06 -22.92 4.80
CA PHE A 319 4.49 -22.89 4.50
C PHE A 319 4.81 -23.22 3.03
N ASP A 320 4.28 -24.33 2.51
CA ASP A 320 4.55 -24.76 1.14
C ASP A 320 3.95 -23.80 0.10
N LEU A 321 2.94 -23.02 0.48
CA LEU A 321 2.26 -22.10 -0.42
C LEU A 321 3.05 -20.82 -0.68
N PHE A 322 3.98 -20.44 0.21
CA PHE A 322 4.91 -19.34 -0.03
C PHE A 322 5.86 -19.61 -1.20
N LYS A 323 6.14 -20.87 -1.51
CA LYS A 323 7.03 -21.24 -2.61
C LYS A 323 6.47 -20.79 -3.96
N GLY A 324 7.37 -20.36 -4.83
CA GLY A 324 7.06 -19.89 -6.19
C GLY A 324 6.44 -18.50 -6.25
N PHE A 325 6.34 -17.75 -5.14
CA PHE A 325 5.97 -16.34 -5.20
C PHE A 325 7.06 -15.55 -5.92
N LYS A 326 6.66 -14.68 -6.84
CA LYS A 326 7.56 -13.72 -7.49
C LYS A 326 7.35 -12.34 -6.87
N PRO A 327 8.41 -11.69 -6.35
CA PRO A 327 8.30 -10.33 -5.84
C PRO A 327 7.74 -9.35 -6.87
N LEU A 328 7.11 -8.28 -6.39
CA LEU A 328 6.57 -7.23 -7.25
C LEU A 328 7.72 -6.51 -8.00
N PRO A 329 7.50 -6.14 -9.28
CA PRO A 329 8.44 -5.28 -10.01
C PRO A 329 8.76 -4.01 -9.21
N HIS A 330 10.01 -3.53 -9.36
CA HIS A 330 10.49 -2.29 -8.74
C HIS A 330 10.46 -2.26 -7.20
N ARG A 331 10.29 -3.41 -6.53
CA ARG A 331 10.32 -3.54 -5.07
C ARG A 331 11.42 -4.52 -4.68
N ASN A 332 12.60 -3.97 -4.41
CA ASN A 332 13.81 -4.73 -4.12
C ASN A 332 14.05 -5.89 -5.12
N GLN A 333 13.85 -5.60 -6.40
CA GLN A 333 13.87 -6.55 -7.50
C GLN A 333 15.32 -6.76 -7.97
N LEU A 334 15.84 -7.97 -7.85
CA LEU A 334 17.07 -8.35 -8.53
C LEU A 334 16.85 -8.39 -10.04
N ILE A 335 17.49 -7.48 -10.78
CA ILE A 335 17.44 -7.44 -12.24
C ILE A 335 18.35 -8.52 -12.82
N SER A 336 19.62 -8.49 -12.41
CA SER A 336 20.64 -9.44 -12.84
C SER A 336 21.85 -9.37 -11.90
N THR A 337 22.64 -10.44 -11.89
CA THR A 337 24.03 -10.38 -11.42
C THR A 337 24.93 -10.30 -12.66
N ILE A 338 25.80 -9.30 -12.73
CA ILE A 338 26.69 -9.05 -13.87
C ILE A 338 28.11 -8.93 -13.32
N LYS A 339 29.03 -9.79 -13.77
CA LYS A 339 30.43 -9.83 -13.27
C LYS A 339 30.50 -9.85 -11.72
N GLY A 340 29.60 -10.62 -11.11
CA GLY A 340 29.49 -10.77 -9.65
C GLY A 340 28.84 -9.60 -8.89
N VAL A 341 28.45 -8.53 -9.60
CA VAL A 341 27.74 -7.37 -9.03
C VAL A 341 26.24 -7.57 -9.13
N LYS A 342 25.51 -7.34 -8.04
CA LYS A 342 24.04 -7.41 -8.01
C LYS A 342 23.43 -6.06 -8.40
N PHE A 343 22.50 -6.06 -9.35
CA PHE A 343 21.73 -4.86 -9.72
C PHE A 343 20.30 -4.96 -9.18
N ILE A 344 19.96 -4.09 -8.24
CA ILE A 344 18.71 -4.13 -7.48
C ILE A 344 17.87 -2.90 -7.79
N ASN A 345 16.66 -3.12 -8.29
CA ASN A 345 15.66 -2.09 -8.54
C ASN A 345 14.65 -2.00 -7.39
N ASP A 346 14.69 -0.91 -6.66
CA ASP A 346 13.75 -0.58 -5.59
C ASP A 346 13.15 0.82 -5.80
N SER A 347 12.80 1.17 -7.05
CA SER A 347 12.21 2.47 -7.40
C SER A 347 10.93 2.79 -6.62
N LYS A 348 10.19 1.78 -6.13
CA LYS A 348 9.01 1.93 -5.26
C LYS A 348 9.37 2.42 -3.84
N SER A 349 10.65 2.57 -3.52
CA SER A 349 11.14 3.20 -2.30
C SER A 349 11.03 4.72 -2.39
N THR A 350 9.81 5.23 -2.23
CA THR A 350 9.48 6.66 -2.41
C THR A 350 9.50 7.48 -1.11
N ASN A 351 10.05 6.91 -0.02
CA ASN A 351 10.18 7.57 1.27
C ASN A 351 11.45 7.08 2.00
N VAL A 352 11.93 7.87 2.97
CA VAL A 352 13.18 7.60 3.72
C VAL A 352 13.16 6.25 4.43
N ALA A 353 12.03 5.88 5.05
CA ALA A 353 11.90 4.62 5.77
C ALA A 353 12.04 3.39 4.85
N SER A 354 11.51 3.46 3.61
CA SER A 354 11.67 2.39 2.62
C SER A 354 13.13 2.24 2.19
N ALA A 355 13.83 3.35 1.98
CA ALA A 355 15.24 3.32 1.57
C ALA A 355 16.14 2.83 2.71
N GLU A 356 15.88 3.26 3.95
CA GLU A 356 16.58 2.76 5.13
C GLU A 356 16.45 1.24 5.26
N TYR A 357 15.27 0.68 4.97
CA TYR A 357 15.05 -0.76 4.98
C TYR A 357 15.86 -1.47 3.89
N ALA A 358 15.88 -0.96 2.67
CA ALA A 358 16.65 -1.52 1.56
C ALA A 358 18.16 -1.50 1.82
N LEU A 359 18.68 -0.40 2.38
CA LEU A 359 20.09 -0.22 2.73
C LEU A 359 20.60 -1.22 3.79
N GLN A 360 19.71 -1.78 4.60
CA GLN A 360 20.07 -2.78 5.61
C GLN A 360 20.27 -4.18 5.05
N MET A 361 19.80 -4.44 3.82
CA MET A 361 19.77 -5.79 3.25
C MET A 361 21.06 -6.20 2.56
N TYR A 362 21.83 -5.21 2.13
CA TYR A 362 23.01 -5.41 1.31
C TYR A 362 24.24 -4.81 2.00
N LYS A 363 25.41 -5.17 1.48
CA LYS A 363 26.71 -4.62 1.85
C LYS A 363 27.40 -4.15 0.59
N ASN A 364 28.44 -3.33 0.72
CA ASN A 364 29.23 -2.80 -0.38
C ASN A 364 28.34 -2.13 -1.46
N ILE A 365 27.51 -1.20 -1.01
CA ILE A 365 26.43 -0.63 -1.83
C ILE A 365 26.92 0.58 -2.63
N HIS A 366 26.72 0.55 -3.94
CA HIS A 366 26.65 1.73 -4.80
C HIS A 366 25.20 2.20 -4.84
N TRP A 367 24.88 3.23 -4.06
CA TRP A 367 23.49 3.63 -3.80
C TRP A 367 23.09 4.77 -4.73
N ILE A 368 22.10 4.53 -5.59
CA ILE A 368 21.51 5.58 -6.43
C ILE A 368 20.22 6.08 -5.73
N ALA A 369 20.15 7.38 -5.45
CA ALA A 369 19.03 7.97 -4.71
C ALA A 369 18.64 9.38 -5.11
N GLY A 370 17.46 9.84 -4.68
CA GLY A 370 16.95 11.18 -4.93
C GLY A 370 15.73 11.23 -5.86
N GLY A 371 15.30 12.43 -6.18
CA GLY A 371 13.99 12.75 -6.75
C GLY A 371 13.29 13.86 -5.96
N GLN A 372 11.98 13.96 -6.09
CA GLN A 372 11.18 14.94 -5.34
C GLN A 372 11.05 14.54 -3.85
N PRO A 373 11.53 15.37 -2.91
CA PRO A 373 11.39 15.11 -1.48
C PRO A 373 9.92 15.23 -1.07
N LYS A 374 9.47 14.34 -0.18
CA LYS A 374 8.16 14.46 0.48
C LYS A 374 8.22 15.27 1.77
N ASP A 375 9.38 15.25 2.42
CA ASP A 375 9.75 15.97 3.63
C ASP A 375 11.27 16.27 3.53
N ASP A 376 11.76 17.21 4.33
CA ASP A 376 13.16 17.62 4.33
C ASP A 376 14.05 16.77 5.28
N ASP A 377 13.45 15.86 6.06
CA ASP A 377 14.19 15.03 7.02
C ASP A 377 14.67 13.70 6.41
N PHE A 378 15.96 13.66 6.08
CA PHE A 378 16.66 12.45 5.61
C PHE A 378 17.52 11.77 6.69
N SER A 379 17.40 12.19 7.96
CA SER A 379 18.29 11.76 9.05
C SER A 379 18.27 10.23 9.30
N GLY A 380 17.19 9.54 8.93
CA GLY A 380 17.09 8.08 9.00
C GLY A 380 18.18 7.35 8.21
N ILE A 381 18.60 7.90 7.06
CA ILE A 381 19.63 7.31 6.20
C ILE A 381 21.01 7.35 6.88
N SER A 382 21.31 8.41 7.63
CA SER A 382 22.62 8.62 8.26
C SER A 382 23.07 7.43 9.13
N LYS A 383 22.11 6.74 9.76
CA LYS A 383 22.36 5.60 10.66
C LYS A 383 22.84 4.33 9.96
N LYS A 384 22.74 4.26 8.62
CA LYS A 384 22.99 3.05 7.83
C LYS A 384 24.09 3.21 6.78
N GLN A 385 24.87 4.28 6.86
CA GLN A 385 25.98 4.61 5.95
C GLN A 385 27.07 3.53 5.85
N GLY A 386 27.27 2.73 6.90
CA GLY A 386 28.35 1.72 6.93
C GLY A 386 28.24 0.61 5.88
N ASN A 387 27.08 0.47 5.22
CA ASN A 387 26.92 -0.47 4.10
C ASN A 387 27.18 0.17 2.73
N ILE A 388 27.29 1.50 2.64
CA ILE A 388 27.38 2.26 1.39
C ILE A 388 28.84 2.58 1.07
N LYS A 389 29.30 2.13 -0.10
CA LYS A 389 30.60 2.50 -0.67
C LYS A 389 30.57 3.94 -1.21
N LYS A 390 29.60 4.23 -2.08
CA LYS A 390 29.39 5.56 -2.67
C LYS A 390 27.90 5.80 -2.97
N ALA A 391 27.46 7.04 -2.78
CA ALA A 391 26.11 7.50 -3.09
C ALA A 391 26.10 8.37 -4.37
N TYR A 392 25.12 8.12 -5.23
CA TYR A 392 24.92 8.77 -6.51
C TYR A 392 23.53 9.41 -6.50
N LEU A 393 23.51 10.72 -6.31
CA LEU A 393 22.31 11.46 -5.95
C LEU A 393 21.75 12.18 -7.17
N ILE A 394 20.44 12.10 -7.39
CA ILE A 394 19.73 12.71 -8.52
C ILE A 394 18.54 13.55 -8.04
N GLY A 395 18.01 14.39 -8.92
CA GLY A 395 16.76 15.12 -8.68
C GLY A 395 16.85 16.18 -7.57
N GLU A 396 15.68 16.72 -7.20
CA GLU A 396 15.56 17.87 -6.30
C GLU A 396 16.17 17.61 -4.90
N ALA A 397 16.00 16.39 -4.37
CA ALA A 397 16.47 16.01 -3.04
C ALA A 397 17.98 15.72 -2.96
N GLY A 398 18.73 15.75 -4.06
CA GLY A 398 20.14 15.34 -4.08
C GLY A 398 21.00 16.09 -3.05
N HIS A 399 20.80 17.40 -2.90
CA HIS A 399 21.50 18.20 -1.90
C HIS A 399 21.07 17.87 -0.46
N LEU A 400 19.78 17.62 -0.22
CA LEU A 400 19.24 17.26 1.10
C LEU A 400 19.82 15.92 1.58
N ILE A 401 19.87 14.92 0.70
CA ILE A 401 20.46 13.61 1.01
C ILE A 401 21.96 13.75 1.24
N LYS A 402 22.67 14.54 0.41
CA LYS A 402 24.11 14.77 0.58
C LYS A 402 24.45 15.34 1.96
N ASN A 403 23.63 16.25 2.48
CA ASN A 403 23.85 16.90 3.78
C ASN A 403 23.78 15.93 4.98
N VAL A 404 23.13 14.77 4.84
CA VAL A 404 23.04 13.76 5.91
C VAL A 404 24.07 12.63 5.78
N LEU A 405 24.87 12.63 4.71
CA LEU A 405 25.92 11.64 4.44
C LEU A 405 27.29 12.20 4.86
N ASP A 406 27.64 12.05 6.15
CA ASP A 406 28.90 12.54 6.73
C ASP A 406 30.08 11.58 6.58
N LYS A 407 29.82 10.28 6.34
CA LYS A 407 30.83 9.20 6.30
C LYS A 407 30.86 8.44 4.98
N THR A 408 30.03 8.86 4.02
CA THR A 408 29.87 8.21 2.73
C THR A 408 30.16 9.21 1.64
N GLU A 409 31.02 8.85 0.69
CA GLU A 409 31.25 9.67 -0.49
C GLU A 409 29.95 9.83 -1.28
N ALA A 410 29.59 11.06 -1.63
CA ALA A 410 28.33 11.36 -2.31
C ALA A 410 28.52 12.41 -3.42
N GLU A 411 28.00 12.11 -4.60
CA GLU A 411 28.07 12.96 -5.78
C GLU A 411 26.68 13.18 -6.37
N ILE A 412 26.42 14.39 -6.89
CA ILE A 412 25.12 14.79 -7.40
C ILE A 412 25.18 14.83 -8.93
N PHE A 413 24.17 14.25 -9.57
CA PHE A 413 24.03 14.14 -11.01
C PHE A 413 22.69 14.72 -11.45
N PHE A 414 22.64 15.21 -12.69
CA PHE A 414 21.40 15.71 -13.27
C PHE A 414 20.47 14.56 -13.69
N THR A 415 21.02 13.47 -14.22
CA THR A 415 20.26 12.36 -14.79
C THR A 415 20.64 11.03 -14.16
N LEU A 416 19.74 10.04 -14.27
CA LEU A 416 19.99 8.68 -13.82
C LEU A 416 21.12 8.03 -14.65
N GLU A 417 21.21 8.36 -15.93
CA GLU A 417 22.21 7.88 -16.86
C GLU A 417 23.61 8.31 -16.48
N ASP A 418 23.78 9.58 -16.07
CA ASP A 418 25.07 10.11 -15.65
C ASP A 418 25.53 9.48 -14.33
N ALA A 419 24.61 9.34 -13.37
CA ALA A 419 24.86 8.58 -12.14
C ALA A 419 25.25 7.13 -12.46
N PHE A 420 24.52 6.46 -13.35
CA PHE A 420 24.73 5.07 -13.71
C PHE A 420 26.08 4.85 -14.40
N LYS A 421 26.51 5.74 -15.30
CA LYS A 421 27.85 5.67 -15.91
C LYS A 421 28.95 5.65 -14.85
N LEU A 422 28.89 6.56 -13.88
CA LEU A 422 29.91 6.61 -12.83
C LEU A 422 29.82 5.39 -11.89
N VAL A 423 28.62 4.85 -11.64
CA VAL A 423 28.48 3.56 -10.93
C VAL A 423 29.30 2.48 -11.63
N LEU A 424 29.14 2.33 -12.95
CA LEU A 424 29.83 1.28 -13.71
C LEU A 424 31.36 1.39 -13.68
N GLU A 425 31.90 2.60 -13.52
CA GLU A 425 33.34 2.84 -13.41
C GLU A 425 33.93 2.43 -12.04
N ASN A 426 33.09 2.30 -11.01
CA ASN A 426 33.53 2.12 -9.62
C ASN A 426 33.14 0.77 -8.99
N ILE A 427 32.30 -0.03 -9.66
CA ILE A 427 31.83 -1.32 -9.14
C ILE A 427 32.91 -2.42 -9.23
N GLU A 428 32.96 -3.26 -8.20
CA GLU A 428 33.87 -4.42 -8.10
C GLU A 428 33.08 -5.72 -7.83
N ASP A 429 33.73 -6.87 -8.05
CA ASP A 429 33.13 -8.18 -7.74
C ASP A 429 32.61 -8.25 -6.30
N GLY A 430 31.38 -8.74 -6.14
CA GLY A 430 30.70 -8.82 -4.83
C GLY A 430 29.96 -7.54 -4.41
N ASP A 431 30.01 -6.46 -5.19
CA ASP A 431 29.27 -5.23 -4.90
C ASP A 431 27.76 -5.33 -5.21
N THR A 432 27.00 -4.38 -4.68
CA THR A 432 25.58 -4.21 -4.98
C THR A 432 25.30 -2.80 -5.49
N VAL A 433 24.75 -2.69 -6.71
CA VAL A 433 24.13 -1.46 -7.20
C VAL A 433 22.67 -1.43 -6.75
N LEU A 434 22.34 -0.54 -5.83
CA LEU A 434 21.01 -0.40 -5.26
C LEU A 434 20.36 0.90 -5.73
N PHE A 435 19.29 0.79 -6.50
CA PHE A 435 18.44 1.93 -6.82
C PHE A 435 17.26 2.00 -5.86
N SER A 436 17.41 2.70 -4.73
CA SER A 436 16.37 2.87 -3.70
C SER A 436 16.23 4.37 -3.39
N PRO A 437 15.32 5.09 -4.08
CA PRO A 437 15.44 6.55 -4.21
C PRO A 437 15.17 7.40 -2.96
N ALA A 438 14.47 6.86 -1.95
CA ALA A 438 13.97 7.60 -0.79
C ALA A 438 12.98 8.74 -1.10
N CYS A 439 12.70 9.01 -2.38
CA CYS A 439 11.96 10.17 -2.87
C CYS A 439 10.87 9.77 -3.88
N ALA A 440 9.85 10.62 -4.00
CA ALA A 440 8.91 10.53 -5.12
C ALA A 440 9.63 10.76 -6.45
N SER A 441 8.99 10.40 -7.56
CA SER A 441 9.62 10.43 -8.90
C SER A 441 9.21 11.63 -9.75
N PHE A 442 8.28 12.47 -9.26
CA PHE A 442 7.53 13.42 -10.10
C PHE A 442 8.33 14.62 -10.61
N ASP A 443 9.52 14.84 -10.08
CA ASP A 443 10.45 15.87 -10.57
C ASP A 443 11.07 15.50 -11.93
N GLN A 444 11.25 14.19 -12.19
CA GLN A 444 11.95 13.71 -13.39
C GLN A 444 11.15 12.66 -14.20
N TYR A 445 10.10 12.07 -13.63
CA TYR A 445 9.35 10.96 -14.22
C TYR A 445 7.85 11.06 -13.93
N LEU A 446 7.05 10.47 -14.80
CA LEU A 446 5.59 10.39 -14.62
C LEU A 446 5.19 9.62 -13.35
N ASN A 447 5.90 8.53 -13.04
CA ASN A 447 5.64 7.65 -11.90
C ASN A 447 6.88 6.80 -11.57
N PHE A 448 6.81 6.04 -10.47
CA PHE A 448 7.95 5.25 -10.01
C PHE A 448 8.21 4.05 -10.92
N GLU A 449 7.21 3.53 -11.62
CA GLU A 449 7.32 2.45 -12.60
C GLU A 449 8.17 2.89 -13.78
N ALA A 450 7.90 4.06 -14.37
CA ALA A 450 8.69 4.63 -15.45
C ALA A 450 10.15 4.84 -15.04
N ARG A 451 10.37 5.41 -13.85
CA ARG A 451 11.71 5.58 -13.25
C ARG A 451 12.41 4.23 -13.06
N GLY A 452 11.69 3.24 -12.55
CA GLY A 452 12.22 1.90 -12.30
C GLY A 452 12.51 1.13 -13.59
N GLN A 453 11.69 1.29 -14.63
CA GLN A 453 11.89 0.69 -15.94
C GLN A 453 13.14 1.28 -16.61
N HIS A 454 13.35 2.58 -16.50
CA HIS A 454 14.55 3.22 -17.02
C HIS A 454 15.84 2.63 -16.42
N PHE A 455 15.88 2.40 -15.10
CA PHE A 455 17.01 1.73 -14.45
C PHE A 455 17.21 0.27 -14.93
N ILE A 456 16.11 -0.46 -15.17
CA ILE A 456 16.15 -1.82 -15.75
C ILE A 456 16.78 -1.78 -17.14
N ASP A 457 16.38 -0.82 -17.96
CA ASP A 457 16.86 -0.69 -19.33
C ASP A 457 18.36 -0.39 -19.37
N LEU A 458 18.85 0.53 -18.52
CA LEU A 458 20.28 0.82 -18.35
C LEU A 458 21.07 -0.43 -17.91
N THR A 459 20.54 -1.18 -16.95
CA THR A 459 21.16 -2.43 -16.48
C THR A 459 21.21 -3.48 -17.59
N ASN A 460 20.15 -3.62 -18.38
CA ASN A 460 20.08 -4.56 -19.49
C ASN A 460 21.00 -4.16 -20.65
N GLN A 461 21.20 -2.87 -20.89
CA GLN A 461 22.18 -2.38 -21.86
C GLN A 461 23.59 -2.75 -21.42
N PHE A 462 23.95 -2.51 -20.15
CA PHE A 462 25.25 -2.90 -19.61
C PHE A 462 25.51 -4.42 -19.69
N LYS A 463 24.48 -5.24 -19.46
CA LYS A 463 24.59 -6.71 -19.57
C LYS A 463 24.97 -7.21 -20.97
N LYS A 464 24.61 -6.45 -22.01
CA LYS A 464 24.89 -6.80 -23.42
C LYS A 464 26.27 -6.34 -23.89
N SER A 465 26.89 -5.42 -23.17
CA SER A 465 28.25 -4.89 -23.40
C SER A 465 29.30 -5.77 -22.76
#